data_AF-A0A4P7W722-F1
#
_entry.id   AF-A0A4P7W722-F1
#
_cell.length_a   1.000
_cell.length_b   1.000
_cell.length_c   1.000
_cell.angle_alpha   90.00
_cell.angle_beta   90.00
_cell.angle_gamma   90.00
#
_symmetry.space_group_name_H-M   'P 1'
#
loop_
_entity.id
_entity.type
_entity.pdbx_description
1 polymer ?
#
loop_
_entity_poly.entity_id
_entity_poly.type
_entity_poly.pdbx_seq_one_letter_code
_entity_poly.pdbx_strand_id
1 'polypeptide(L)'
;MKLFCKVFSISLVSAFFASSCSTLMPETKNLPPGAEWQEATPHLIGTSLPDSGNLSFNIQTLAEKSFITAGKPWKGYYAEIDVRKAHSPNGKIQTWVPYSCFFSNLKQPPISEIARYNITPPALSLFYTISPKDYLYNKAYSKSSIWDIFGHARENDSESNDSKHNETTTQAKIAMFPNTIVKGTFGSPKTYLACSAGKIS
;
A
#
# COMPACT_ATOMS: atom_id res chain seq x y z
N MET A 1 -83.40 17.63 -5.63
CA MET A 1 -82.78 17.12 -6.89
C MET A 1 -81.29 17.47 -6.87
N LYS A 2 -80.42 16.45 -7.06
CA LYS A 2 -78.98 16.48 -7.39
C LYS A 2 -78.05 17.18 -6.37
N LEU A 3 -77.35 16.51 -5.43
CA LEU A 3 -76.32 15.46 -5.55
C LEU A 3 -75.16 15.87 -6.48
N PHE A 4 -74.03 16.33 -5.94
CA PHE A 4 -72.68 16.10 -6.51
C PHE A 4 -71.56 16.43 -5.49
N CYS A 5 -70.58 15.53 -5.46
CA CYS A 5 -69.21 15.66 -4.94
C CYS A 5 -68.97 15.57 -3.41
N LYS A 6 -69.11 14.32 -2.92
CA LYS A 6 -68.16 13.72 -1.97
C LYS A 6 -66.75 13.67 -2.59
N VAL A 7 -65.77 13.54 -1.69
CA VAL A 7 -64.35 13.18 -1.93
C VAL A 7 -63.43 14.37 -2.24
N PHE A 8 -63.13 15.17 -1.20
CA PHE A 8 -61.76 15.63 -1.02
C PHE A 8 -61.26 15.14 0.33
N SER A 9 -60.55 14.04 0.22
CA SER A 9 -59.93 13.23 1.23
C SER A 9 -58.94 14.04 2.07
N ILE A 10 -59.10 13.95 3.39
CA ILE A 10 -58.04 13.54 4.33
C ILE A 10 -56.63 13.71 3.74
N SER A 11 -56.05 14.90 3.89
CA SER A 11 -54.64 15.17 3.55
C SER A 11 -54.11 16.23 4.49
N LEU A 12 -54.25 16.01 5.80
CA LEU A 12 -53.67 16.93 6.79
C LEU A 12 -53.18 16.25 8.07
N VAL A 13 -52.77 14.97 8.03
CA VAL A 13 -52.07 14.32 9.16
C VAL A 13 -51.18 13.16 8.64
N SER A 14 -50.06 13.45 7.95
CA SER A 14 -49.07 12.39 7.65
C SER A 14 -47.68 12.91 7.22
N ALA A 15 -47.29 14.13 7.57
CA ALA A 15 -45.98 14.68 7.21
C ALA A 15 -44.90 14.60 8.32
N PHE A 16 -45.16 13.91 9.44
CA PHE A 16 -44.24 13.89 10.61
C PHE A 16 -43.65 12.51 10.95
N PHE A 17 -43.69 11.52 10.04
CA PHE A 17 -43.14 10.17 10.28
C PHE A 17 -42.08 9.71 9.25
N ALA A 18 -41.50 10.61 8.46
CA ALA A 18 -40.53 10.25 7.41
C ALA A 18 -39.09 10.78 7.65
N SER A 19 -38.68 11.01 8.89
CA SER A 19 -37.33 11.55 9.22
C SER A 19 -36.54 10.68 10.20
N SER A 20 -36.61 9.36 10.05
CA SER A 20 -35.67 8.47 10.72
C SER A 20 -35.48 7.17 9.93
N CYS A 21 -35.29 7.28 8.62
CA CYS A 21 -34.56 6.26 7.88
C CYS A 21 -33.07 6.54 8.10
N SER A 22 -32.59 6.21 9.31
CA SER A 22 -31.17 5.99 9.54
C SER A 22 -30.79 4.90 8.54
N THR A 23 -30.15 5.31 7.45
CA THR A 23 -29.47 4.41 6.54
C THR A 23 -28.42 3.73 7.40
N LEU A 24 -28.77 2.56 7.97
CA LEU A 24 -27.84 1.58 8.48
C LEU A 24 -26.96 1.24 7.28
N MET A 25 -25.90 2.03 7.08
CA MET A 25 -24.77 1.57 6.29
C MET A 25 -24.36 0.26 6.95
N PRO A 26 -24.41 -0.88 6.23
CA PRO A 26 -23.91 -2.11 6.79
C PRO A 26 -22.46 -1.83 7.20
N GLU A 27 -22.16 -1.91 8.50
CA GLU A 27 -20.78 -1.89 8.99
C GLU A 27 -20.05 -2.95 8.19
N THR A 28 -19.24 -2.51 7.24
CA THR A 28 -18.53 -3.42 6.37
C THR A 28 -17.44 -4.03 7.24
N LYS A 29 -17.73 -5.19 7.80
CA LYS A 29 -16.86 -5.84 8.77
C LYS A 29 -15.52 -6.14 8.10
N ASN A 30 -14.44 -5.65 8.71
CA ASN A 30 -13.10 -6.05 8.30
C ASN A 30 -12.94 -7.53 8.70
N LEU A 31 -12.90 -8.41 7.71
CA LEU A 31 -12.71 -9.83 7.92
C LEU A 31 -11.22 -10.14 7.86
N PRO A 32 -10.73 -11.11 8.65
CA PRO A 32 -9.35 -11.55 8.52
C PRO A 32 -9.13 -12.05 7.09
N PRO A 33 -7.97 -11.74 6.48
CA PRO A 33 -7.60 -12.32 5.20
C PRO A 33 -7.59 -13.85 5.31
N GLY A 34 -8.07 -14.52 4.25
CA GLY A 34 -7.99 -15.97 4.12
C GLY A 34 -6.53 -16.44 4.01
N ALA A 35 -6.28 -17.74 4.24
CA ALA A 35 -4.94 -18.32 4.33
C ALA A 35 -4.05 -18.05 3.09
N GLU A 36 -4.65 -17.72 1.95
CA GLU A 36 -3.96 -17.36 0.69
C GLU A 36 -3.00 -16.18 0.85
N TRP A 37 -3.17 -15.34 1.89
CA TRP A 37 -2.25 -14.24 2.16
C TRP A 37 -0.81 -14.72 2.42
N GLN A 38 -0.65 -15.92 2.97
CA GLN A 38 0.66 -16.50 3.30
C GLN A 38 1.47 -16.84 2.04
N GLU A 39 0.81 -17.14 0.92
CA GLU A 39 1.46 -17.39 -0.36
C GLU A 39 1.53 -16.12 -1.21
N ALA A 40 0.43 -15.37 -1.26
CA ALA A 40 0.33 -14.16 -2.09
C ALA A 40 1.33 -13.09 -1.68
N THR A 41 1.62 -12.94 -0.38
CA THR A 41 2.49 -11.87 0.11
C THR A 41 3.97 -12.10 -0.23
N PRO A 42 4.57 -13.28 0.07
CA PRO A 42 5.91 -13.60 -0.41
C PRO A 42 6.04 -13.53 -1.93
N HIS A 43 5.06 -14.02 -2.68
CA HIS A 43 5.07 -13.93 -4.15
C HIS A 43 5.11 -12.47 -4.63
N LEU A 44 4.27 -11.61 -4.05
CA LEU A 44 4.21 -10.19 -4.41
C LEU A 44 5.51 -9.45 -4.05
N ILE A 45 6.09 -9.69 -2.86
CA ILE A 45 7.38 -9.10 -2.48
C ILE A 45 8.48 -9.63 -3.41
N GLY A 46 8.54 -10.94 -3.61
CA GLY A 46 9.56 -11.61 -4.42
C GLY A 46 9.60 -11.12 -5.86
N THR A 47 8.43 -11.02 -6.51
CA THR A 47 8.32 -10.51 -7.89
C THR A 47 8.68 -9.03 -8.04
N SER A 48 8.67 -8.25 -6.94
CA SER A 48 9.07 -6.84 -6.94
C SER A 48 10.59 -6.62 -6.82
N LEU A 49 11.33 -7.67 -6.46
CA LEU A 49 12.76 -7.70 -6.16
C LEU A 49 13.56 -8.44 -7.25
N PRO A 50 14.87 -8.15 -7.41
CA PRO A 50 15.72 -8.95 -8.27
C PRO A 50 15.91 -10.35 -7.70
N ASP A 51 16.25 -11.31 -8.56
CA ASP A 51 16.54 -12.70 -8.17
C ASP A 51 15.40 -13.37 -7.37
N SER A 52 14.14 -13.13 -7.74
CA SER A 52 12.95 -13.60 -7.00
C SER A 52 12.98 -15.10 -6.67
N GLY A 53 13.54 -15.93 -7.55
CA GLY A 53 13.71 -17.38 -7.36
C GLY A 53 14.78 -17.80 -6.34
N ASN A 54 15.56 -16.86 -5.80
CA ASN A 54 16.60 -17.09 -4.80
C ASN A 54 16.33 -16.31 -3.51
N LEU A 55 15.07 -16.04 -3.20
CA LEU A 55 14.65 -15.40 -1.94
C LEU A 55 14.02 -16.43 -1.00
N SER A 56 14.29 -16.29 0.29
CA SER A 56 13.68 -17.03 1.38
C SER A 56 12.89 -16.06 2.23
N PHE A 57 11.70 -16.50 2.66
CA PHE A 57 10.73 -15.70 3.40
C PHE A 57 10.43 -16.37 4.73
N ASN A 58 10.40 -15.58 5.80
CA ASN A 58 9.91 -16.01 7.10
C ASN A 58 8.68 -15.16 7.45
N ILE A 59 7.53 -15.83 7.53
CA ILE A 59 6.23 -15.19 7.68
C ILE A 59 5.86 -15.19 9.16
N GLN A 60 5.65 -14.01 9.73
CA GLN A 60 5.17 -13.88 11.10
C GLN A 60 3.65 -13.98 11.18
N THR A 61 3.14 -14.16 12.40
CA THR A 61 1.71 -14.32 12.65
C THR A 61 0.93 -13.05 12.30
N LEU A 62 -0.24 -13.25 11.72
CA LEU A 62 -1.17 -12.17 11.43
C LEU A 62 -1.77 -11.60 12.73
N ALA A 63 -1.80 -10.28 12.84
CA ALA A 63 -2.43 -9.56 13.94
C ALA A 63 -3.36 -8.46 13.43
N GLU A 64 -4.44 -8.18 14.14
CA GLU A 64 -5.27 -6.99 13.90
C GLU A 64 -4.70 -5.82 14.72
N LYS A 65 -4.43 -4.67 14.09
CA LYS A 65 -3.87 -3.49 14.75
C LYS A 65 -4.43 -2.21 14.14
N SER A 66 -4.39 -1.12 14.92
CA SER A 66 -4.66 0.24 14.46
C SER A 66 -3.35 0.97 14.26
N PHE A 67 -3.24 1.70 13.15
CA PHE A 67 -2.04 2.40 12.74
C PHE A 67 -2.33 3.89 12.55
N ILE A 68 -1.37 4.72 12.95
CA ILE A 68 -1.45 6.18 12.82
C ILE A 68 -1.39 6.55 11.33
N THR A 69 -2.25 7.45 10.91
CA THR A 69 -2.23 8.05 9.56
C THR A 69 -2.35 9.56 9.71
N ALA A 70 -2.28 10.33 8.61
CA ALA A 70 -2.42 11.79 8.70
C ALA A 70 -3.85 12.22 9.07
N GLY A 71 -4.84 11.39 8.74
CA GLY A 71 -6.24 11.61 9.06
C GLY A 71 -6.71 10.72 10.22
N LYS A 72 -7.67 9.85 9.93
CA LYS A 72 -8.21 8.89 10.91
C LYS A 72 -7.32 7.66 10.97
N PRO A 73 -7.01 7.12 12.17
CA PRO A 73 -6.26 5.88 12.31
C PRO A 73 -6.82 4.78 11.40
N TRP A 74 -5.93 4.09 10.72
CA TRP A 74 -6.31 2.98 9.85
C TRP A 74 -6.26 1.69 10.65
N LYS A 75 -7.38 0.96 10.68
CA LYS A 75 -7.49 -0.33 11.35
C LYS A 75 -7.51 -1.45 10.31
N GLY A 76 -6.67 -2.46 10.50
CA GLY A 76 -6.68 -3.63 9.65
C GLY A 76 -5.76 -4.73 10.14
N TYR A 77 -5.52 -5.71 9.28
CA TYR A 77 -4.66 -6.83 9.60
C TYR A 77 -3.23 -6.54 9.14
N TYR A 78 -2.28 -7.14 9.84
CA TYR A 78 -0.86 -6.89 9.72
C TYR A 78 -0.08 -8.17 9.91
N ALA A 79 1.01 -8.34 9.16
CA ALA A 79 2.04 -9.32 9.44
C ALA A 79 3.40 -8.77 9.01
N GLU A 80 4.46 -9.17 9.72
CA GLU A 80 5.83 -8.98 9.25
C GLU A 80 6.24 -10.18 8.41
N ILE A 81 6.97 -9.89 7.34
CA ILE A 81 7.62 -10.90 6.51
C ILE A 81 9.08 -10.53 6.41
N ASP A 82 9.93 -11.38 6.97
CA ASP A 82 11.36 -11.24 6.86
C ASP A 82 11.81 -11.86 5.53
N VAL A 83 12.68 -11.16 4.79
CA VAL A 83 13.20 -11.57 3.48
C VAL A 83 14.72 -11.69 3.52
N ARG A 84 15.29 -12.75 2.95
CA ARG A 84 16.73 -12.89 2.72
C ARG A 84 17.01 -13.58 1.39
N LYS A 85 18.23 -13.49 0.86
CA LYS A 85 18.66 -14.40 -0.21
C LYS A 85 18.71 -15.84 0.33
N ALA A 86 18.36 -16.85 -0.46
CA ALA A 86 18.43 -18.25 -0.01
C ALA A 86 19.88 -18.76 0.02
N HIS A 87 20.74 -18.26 -0.87
CA HIS A 87 22.16 -18.62 -0.94
C HIS A 87 23.05 -17.39 -0.81
N SER A 88 24.05 -17.46 0.07
CA SER A 88 25.04 -16.39 0.25
C SER A 88 26.19 -16.69 -0.69
N PRO A 89 26.49 -15.85 -1.69
CA PRO A 89 27.54 -16.16 -2.67
C PRO A 89 28.91 -16.40 -2.02
N ASN A 90 29.12 -15.92 -0.78
CA ASN A 90 30.40 -16.01 -0.06
C ASN A 90 30.27 -16.60 1.36
N GLY A 91 29.22 -17.35 1.68
CA GLY A 91 29.03 -17.95 3.01
C GLY A 91 28.83 -16.95 4.16
N LYS A 92 28.67 -15.65 3.87
CA LYS A 92 28.37 -14.63 4.88
C LYS A 92 26.98 -14.87 5.48
N ILE A 93 26.85 -14.61 6.79
CA ILE A 93 25.57 -14.58 7.49
C ILE A 93 24.61 -13.66 6.73
N GLN A 94 23.49 -14.22 6.32
CA GLN A 94 22.45 -13.46 5.64
C GLN A 94 21.56 -12.80 6.67
N THR A 95 21.49 -11.48 6.61
CA THR A 95 20.62 -10.70 7.48
C THR A 95 19.22 -10.64 6.88
N TRP A 96 18.22 -10.85 7.72
CA TRP A 96 16.82 -10.71 7.35
C TRP A 96 16.45 -9.24 7.18
N VAL A 97 15.82 -8.93 6.04
CA VAL A 97 15.25 -7.62 5.75
C VAL A 97 13.75 -7.67 6.05
N PRO A 98 13.27 -6.91 7.04
CA PRO A 98 11.87 -6.95 7.41
C PRO A 98 11.00 -6.22 6.39
N TYR A 99 9.82 -6.78 6.11
CA TYR A 99 8.73 -6.14 5.40
C TYR A 99 7.47 -6.13 6.28
N SER A 100 6.95 -4.94 6.52
CA SER A 100 5.67 -4.73 7.20
C SER A 100 4.54 -4.77 6.17
N CYS A 101 3.63 -5.75 6.29
CA CYS A 101 2.53 -5.99 5.35
C CYS A 101 1.17 -5.76 6.00
N PHE A 102 0.27 -5.12 5.26
CA PHE A 102 -1.05 -4.67 5.72
C PHE A 102 -2.13 -5.19 4.79
N PHE A 103 -3.24 -5.64 5.38
CA PHE A 103 -4.32 -6.31 4.68
C PHE A 103 -5.67 -5.69 5.03
N SER A 104 -6.55 -5.59 4.03
CA SER A 104 -7.95 -5.22 4.23
C SER A 104 -8.82 -5.76 3.10
N ASN A 105 -9.99 -6.28 3.43
CA ASN A 105 -11.03 -6.66 2.47
C ASN A 105 -11.91 -5.48 2.02
N LEU A 106 -11.72 -4.28 2.59
CA LEU A 106 -12.56 -3.10 2.36
C LEU A 106 -11.97 -2.18 1.30
N LYS A 107 -10.72 -1.77 1.53
CA LYS A 107 -10.01 -0.80 0.70
C LYS A 107 -8.51 -1.02 0.77
N GLN A 108 -7.81 -0.52 -0.24
CA GLN A 108 -6.35 -0.52 -0.25
C GLN A 108 -5.79 0.15 1.03
N PRO A 109 -4.86 -0.51 1.76
CA PRO A 109 -4.20 0.12 2.89
C PRO A 109 -3.48 1.41 2.46
N PRO A 110 -3.60 2.52 3.22
CA PRO A 110 -2.93 3.79 2.96
C PRO A 110 -1.44 3.70 3.33
N ILE A 111 -0.71 2.81 2.66
CA ILE A 111 0.65 2.39 3.02
C ILE A 111 1.66 3.55 3.11
N SER A 112 1.53 4.58 2.27
CA SER A 112 2.42 5.74 2.33
C SER A 112 2.27 6.52 3.63
N GLU A 113 1.04 6.64 4.15
CA GLU A 113 0.79 7.28 5.44
C GLU A 113 1.18 6.37 6.60
N ILE A 114 0.82 5.08 6.52
CA ILE A 114 1.18 4.11 7.56
C ILE A 114 2.71 4.02 7.69
N ALA A 115 3.42 3.92 6.57
CA ALA A 115 4.88 3.84 6.56
C ALA A 115 5.52 5.08 7.17
N ARG A 116 5.01 6.27 6.84
CA ARG A 116 5.53 7.55 7.36
C ARG A 116 5.47 7.64 8.88
N TYR A 117 4.42 7.11 9.51
CA TYR A 117 4.19 7.31 10.96
C TYR A 117 4.48 6.08 11.82
N ASN A 118 4.52 4.87 11.24
CA ASN A 118 4.57 3.64 12.03
C ASN A 118 5.71 2.71 11.62
N ILE A 119 6.40 2.93 10.50
CA ILE A 119 7.43 2.01 10.02
C ILE A 119 8.80 2.67 10.15
N THR A 120 9.70 2.00 10.87
CA THR A 120 11.13 2.32 10.82
C THR A 120 11.75 1.58 9.62
N PRO A 121 12.22 2.31 8.59
CA PRO A 121 12.85 1.68 7.43
C PRO A 121 14.16 0.98 7.84
N PRO A 122 14.54 -0.11 7.16
CA PRO A 122 15.82 -0.76 7.44
C PRO A 122 16.97 0.15 7.02
N ALA A 123 18.16 -0.07 7.59
CA ALA A 123 19.37 0.54 7.07
C ALA A 123 19.57 0.17 5.60
N LEU A 124 20.03 1.11 4.77
CA LEU A 124 20.25 0.87 3.34
C LEU A 124 21.18 -0.31 3.08
N SER A 125 22.24 -0.44 3.87
CA SER A 125 23.17 -1.56 3.81
C SER A 125 22.50 -2.92 4.00
N LEU A 126 21.47 -2.98 4.86
CA LEU A 126 20.65 -4.17 5.05
C LEU A 126 19.74 -4.41 3.84
N PHE A 127 19.07 -3.38 3.33
CA PHE A 127 18.20 -3.54 2.15
C PHE A 127 18.98 -3.98 0.90
N TYR A 128 20.22 -3.50 0.72
CA TYR A 128 21.08 -3.89 -0.39
C TYR A 128 21.50 -5.36 -0.40
N THR A 129 21.24 -6.11 0.68
CA THR A 129 21.47 -7.57 0.70
C THR A 129 20.47 -8.34 -0.17
N ILE A 130 19.26 -7.80 -0.38
CA ILE A 130 18.20 -8.42 -1.19
C ILE A 130 17.93 -7.66 -2.50
N SER A 131 18.27 -6.37 -2.57
CA SER A 131 18.10 -5.54 -3.76
C SER A 131 19.38 -4.73 -4.02
N PRO A 132 20.30 -5.22 -4.87
CA PRO A 132 21.59 -4.57 -5.10
C PRO A 132 21.42 -3.12 -5.56
N LYS A 133 22.36 -2.25 -5.14
CA LYS A 133 22.37 -0.83 -5.52
C LYS A 133 22.27 -0.63 -7.03
N ASP A 134 23.01 -1.44 -7.80
CA ASP A 134 23.02 -1.35 -9.27
C ASP A 134 21.67 -1.73 -9.89
N TYR A 135 20.94 -2.69 -9.30
CA TYR A 135 19.58 -3.00 -9.74
C TYR A 135 18.64 -1.83 -9.47
N LEU A 136 18.71 -1.21 -8.28
CA LEU A 136 17.89 -0.05 -7.94
C LEU A 136 18.20 1.15 -8.84
N TYR A 137 19.48 1.35 -9.15
CA TYR A 137 19.94 2.33 -10.12
C TYR A 137 19.33 2.03 -11.49
N ASN A 138 19.58 0.84 -12.05
CA ASN A 138 19.08 0.44 -13.36
C ASN A 138 17.55 0.46 -13.47
N LYS A 139 16.82 0.10 -12.41
CA LYS A 139 15.35 0.20 -12.35
C LYS A 139 14.86 1.66 -12.42
N ALA A 140 15.65 2.61 -11.94
CA ALA A 140 15.38 4.03 -12.12
C ALA A 140 15.66 4.50 -13.56
N TYR A 141 16.67 3.92 -14.25
CA TYR A 141 16.99 4.23 -15.66
C TYR A 141 16.10 3.52 -16.68
N SER A 142 15.63 2.31 -16.38
CA SER A 142 14.87 1.47 -17.33
C SER A 142 13.40 1.88 -17.46
N LYS A 143 12.90 2.73 -16.56
CA LYS A 143 11.70 3.49 -16.84
C LYS A 143 12.05 4.51 -17.93
N SER A 144 11.47 4.37 -19.10
CA SER A 144 11.40 5.37 -20.18
C SER A 144 10.73 6.69 -19.77
N SER A 145 10.66 6.96 -18.47
CA SER A 145 9.73 7.87 -17.85
C SER A 145 10.29 8.52 -16.59
N ILE A 146 11.55 8.93 -16.64
CA ILE A 146 11.97 10.11 -15.85
C ILE A 146 10.98 11.27 -16.08
N TRP A 147 10.39 11.35 -17.28
CA TRP A 147 9.27 12.21 -17.61
C TRP A 147 7.91 11.77 -17.01
N ASP A 148 7.47 10.49 -17.03
CA ASP A 148 6.13 10.15 -16.46
C ASP A 148 6.08 10.14 -14.92
N ILE A 149 7.22 10.01 -14.23
CA ILE A 149 7.25 10.05 -12.75
C ILE A 149 7.15 11.50 -12.23
N PHE A 150 7.54 12.49 -13.04
CA PHE A 150 7.49 13.93 -12.72
C PHE A 150 6.80 14.77 -13.81
N GLY A 151 5.94 14.17 -14.63
CA GLY A 151 5.29 14.79 -15.79
C GLY A 151 4.35 15.96 -15.50
N HIS A 152 4.38 16.50 -14.28
CA HIS A 152 3.69 17.71 -13.87
C HIS A 152 4.51 18.63 -12.94
N ALA A 153 5.82 18.43 -12.80
CA ALA A 153 6.67 19.40 -12.09
C ALA A 153 6.99 20.59 -13.01
N ARG A 154 5.98 21.46 -13.18
CA ARG A 154 6.01 22.83 -13.73
C ARG A 154 6.62 23.02 -15.13
N GLU A 155 5.75 23.13 -16.13
CA GLU A 155 6.01 23.84 -17.40
C GLU A 155 6.16 25.38 -17.22
N ASN A 156 6.67 25.88 -16.09
CA ASN A 156 6.75 27.32 -15.83
C ASN A 156 8.08 27.82 -15.28
N ASP A 157 9.16 27.06 -15.45
CA ASP A 157 10.50 27.60 -15.23
C ASP A 157 11.17 27.81 -16.59
N SER A 158 10.90 29.01 -17.12
CA SER A 158 11.75 29.68 -18.10
C SER A 158 13.22 29.53 -17.70
N GLU A 159 14.04 29.13 -18.67
CA GLU A 159 15.51 29.20 -18.63
C GLU A 159 16.21 28.33 -17.58
N SER A 160 16.60 27.11 -17.93
CA SER A 160 17.99 26.68 -17.71
C SER A 160 18.32 25.36 -18.40
N ASN A 161 19.53 25.32 -18.92
CA ASN A 161 20.12 24.31 -19.78
C ASN A 161 20.65 23.10 -18.98
N ASP A 162 19.87 22.57 -18.02
CA ASP A 162 20.39 21.69 -16.95
C ASP A 162 19.61 20.37 -16.73
N SER A 163 19.03 19.84 -17.81
CA SER A 163 18.27 18.56 -17.75
C SER A 163 19.12 17.37 -17.30
N LYS A 164 20.41 17.33 -17.63
CA LYS A 164 21.30 16.18 -17.30
C LYS A 164 21.76 16.15 -15.84
N HIS A 165 21.90 17.30 -15.17
CA HIS A 165 22.29 17.35 -13.76
C HIS A 165 21.13 16.97 -12.83
N ASN A 166 19.89 17.34 -13.18
CA ASN A 166 18.70 16.99 -12.39
C ASN A 166 18.35 15.48 -12.45
N GLU A 167 18.54 14.84 -13.60
CA GLU A 167 18.31 13.39 -13.76
C GLU A 167 19.30 12.57 -12.92
N THR A 168 20.59 12.91 -13.01
CA THR A 168 21.67 12.25 -12.23
C THR A 168 21.44 12.38 -10.73
N THR A 169 20.98 13.55 -10.27
CA THR A 169 20.71 13.81 -8.85
C THR A 169 19.48 13.04 -8.36
N THR A 170 18.45 12.89 -9.20
CA THR A 170 17.23 12.16 -8.87
C THR A 170 17.47 10.65 -8.80
N GLN A 171 18.28 10.11 -9.72
CA GLN A 171 18.69 8.70 -9.74
C GLN A 171 19.53 8.35 -8.51
N ALA A 172 20.49 9.21 -8.16
CA ALA A 172 21.29 9.05 -6.94
C ALA A 172 20.40 9.09 -5.67
N LYS A 173 19.40 9.99 -5.63
CA LYS A 173 18.42 10.07 -4.53
C LYS A 173 17.56 8.81 -4.43
N ILE A 174 17.07 8.25 -5.53
CA ILE A 174 16.29 7.00 -5.52
C ILE A 174 17.14 5.82 -5.02
N ALA A 175 18.40 5.73 -5.43
CA ALA A 175 19.31 4.71 -4.91
C ALA A 175 19.56 4.86 -3.40
N MET A 176 19.63 6.10 -2.91
CA MET A 176 19.77 6.42 -1.48
C MET A 176 18.46 6.27 -0.69
N PHE A 177 17.29 6.38 -1.33
CA PHE A 177 15.98 6.28 -0.68
C PHE A 177 15.02 5.48 -1.58
N PRO A 178 15.22 4.16 -1.72
CA PRO A 178 14.43 3.36 -2.64
C PRO A 178 12.97 3.31 -2.20
N ASN A 179 12.05 3.39 -3.16
CA ASN A 179 10.65 3.07 -2.88
C ASN A 179 10.51 1.55 -2.70
N THR A 180 10.27 1.13 -1.47
CA THR A 180 10.12 -0.27 -1.07
C THR A 180 8.66 -0.72 -0.99
N ILE A 181 7.72 0.14 -1.40
CA ILE A 181 6.29 -0.15 -1.31
C ILE A 181 5.89 -1.13 -2.41
N VAL A 182 5.21 -2.19 -2.00
CA VAL A 182 4.61 -3.19 -2.89
C VAL A 182 3.11 -3.26 -2.61
N LYS A 183 2.28 -3.34 -3.65
CA LYS A 183 0.81 -3.37 -3.53
C LYS A 183 0.24 -4.45 -4.44
N GLY A 184 -0.86 -5.06 -4.01
CA GLY A 184 -1.53 -6.11 -4.77
C GLY A 184 -2.89 -6.45 -4.19
N THR A 185 -3.55 -7.42 -4.81
CA THR A 185 -4.85 -7.94 -4.36
C THR A 185 -4.92 -9.44 -4.58
N PHE A 186 -5.61 -10.16 -3.71
CA PHE A 186 -5.78 -11.62 -3.81
C PHE A 186 -7.11 -12.09 -3.19
N GLY A 187 -7.46 -13.36 -3.42
CA GLY A 187 -8.54 -14.06 -2.74
C GLY A 187 -9.97 -13.63 -3.11
N SER A 188 -10.93 -14.36 -2.54
CA SER A 188 -12.36 -14.04 -2.58
C SER A 188 -12.94 -14.20 -1.16
N PRO A 189 -13.48 -13.13 -0.52
CA PRO A 189 -13.64 -11.78 -1.07
C PRO A 189 -12.29 -11.10 -1.31
N LYS A 190 -12.29 -10.16 -2.26
CA LYS A 190 -11.09 -9.42 -2.68
C LYS A 190 -10.40 -8.79 -1.47
N THR A 191 -9.17 -9.21 -1.21
CA THR A 191 -8.32 -8.66 -0.15
C THR A 191 -7.23 -7.81 -0.77
N TYR A 192 -7.13 -6.56 -0.31
CA TYR A 192 -6.07 -5.65 -0.66
C TYR A 192 -4.86 -5.85 0.24
N LEU A 193 -3.68 -5.81 -0.37
CA LEU A 193 -2.38 -5.97 0.27
C LEU A 193 -1.50 -4.77 -0.05
N ALA A 194 -0.81 -4.26 0.96
CA ALA A 194 0.32 -3.37 0.77
C ALA A 194 1.44 -3.72 1.75
N CYS A 195 2.68 -3.75 1.29
CA CYS A 195 3.85 -3.95 2.12
C CYS A 195 4.84 -2.81 1.94
N SER A 196 5.66 -2.56 2.95
CA SER A 196 6.85 -1.72 2.85
C SER A 196 8.00 -2.35 3.63
N ALA A 197 9.22 -2.24 3.12
CA ALA A 197 10.40 -2.64 3.89
C ALA A 197 10.49 -1.80 5.17
N GLY A 198 10.78 -2.45 6.28
CA GLY A 198 10.84 -1.87 7.62
C GLY A 198 10.02 -2.65 8.64
N LYS A 199 10.22 -2.30 9.92
CA LYS A 199 9.48 -2.86 11.05
C LYS A 199 8.51 -1.84 11.60
N ILE A 200 7.44 -2.31 12.21
CA ILE A 200 6.56 -1.44 12.99
C ILE A 200 7.31 -0.95 14.24
N SER A 201 7.28 0.37 14.44
CA SER A 201 7.82 1.06 15.63
C SER A 201 6.92 0.92 16.84
#